data_AF-A0A1Q6DP47-F1
#
_entry.id   AF-A0A1Q6DP47-F1
#
_cell.length_a   1.000
_cell.length_b   1.000
_cell.length_c   1.000
_cell.angle_alpha   90.00
_cell.angle_beta   90.00
_cell.angle_gamma   90.00
#
_symmetry.space_group_name_H-M   'P 1'
#
loop_
_entity.id
_entity.type
_entity.pdbx_description
1 polymer ?
#
loop_
_entity_poly.entity_id
_entity_poly.type
_entity_poly.pdbx_seq_one_letter_code
_entity_poly.pdbx_strand_id
1 'polypeptide(L)'
;MAEKFKRRKYFIDKGAQGRFMAAFAVASMTGGVIAVFCFRYFAQKKIDATLYSMKLPDVSISSLLMGEMLFSSLLTALFVIILFVFTASRLFSRISGPLRKMSSSVQTIAAGDLQGPVKLRENDEFQEFAEEVNGMVRVMNSRLSALRHQNDGIRQYCRAEGKTGANVADIKKSLEAMKQELQALSL
;
A
#
# COMPACT_ATOMS: atom_id res chain seq x y z
N MET A 1 -8.06 -37.37 -5.43
CA MET A 1 -7.94 -36.16 -6.27
C MET A 1 -8.21 -34.96 -5.39
N ALA A 2 -7.21 -34.15 -5.08
CA ALA A 2 -7.37 -32.98 -4.21
C ALA A 2 -7.95 -31.83 -5.03
N GLU A 3 -9.17 -31.40 -4.71
CA GLU A 3 -9.79 -30.22 -5.33
C GLU A 3 -8.93 -28.98 -5.09
N LYS A 4 -8.49 -28.40 -6.20
CA LYS A 4 -7.67 -27.20 -6.28
C LYS A 4 -8.56 -26.00 -5.96
N PHE A 5 -8.63 -25.60 -4.68
CA PHE A 5 -9.34 -24.39 -4.24
C PHE A 5 -8.75 -23.13 -4.90
N LYS A 6 -9.26 -22.78 -6.10
CA LYS A 6 -9.02 -21.51 -6.77
C LYS A 6 -9.84 -20.43 -6.07
N ARG A 7 -9.23 -19.73 -5.10
CA ARG A 7 -9.79 -18.46 -4.61
C ARG A 7 -9.65 -17.37 -5.70
N ARG A 8 -10.61 -17.34 -6.64
CA ARG A 8 -10.79 -16.29 -7.64
C ARG A 8 -11.58 -15.14 -7.03
N LYS A 9 -10.90 -14.13 -6.49
CA LYS A 9 -11.45 -12.77 -6.31
C LYS A 9 -10.27 -11.79 -6.22
N TYR A 10 -9.82 -11.34 -7.40
CA TYR A 10 -8.75 -10.35 -7.57
C TYR A 10 -9.25 -8.89 -7.49
N PHE A 11 -10.55 -8.68 -7.32
CA PHE A 11 -11.17 -7.36 -7.20
C PHE A 11 -11.52 -7.12 -5.75
N ILE A 12 -10.66 -6.38 -5.03
CA ILE A 12 -10.89 -6.12 -3.60
C ILE A 12 -11.22 -4.67 -3.27
N ASP A 13 -11.13 -3.74 -4.24
CA ASP A 13 -11.85 -2.46 -4.18
C ASP A 13 -11.92 -1.78 -5.58
N LYS A 14 -13.10 -1.73 -6.22
CA LYS A 14 -13.22 -1.31 -7.63
C LYS A 14 -12.98 0.19 -7.84
N GLY A 15 -13.20 1.02 -6.82
CA GLY A 15 -13.14 2.48 -6.95
C GLY A 15 -11.72 3.03 -6.99
N ALA A 16 -10.91 2.73 -5.96
CA ALA A 16 -9.53 3.21 -5.88
C ALA A 16 -8.63 2.55 -6.94
N GLN A 17 -8.82 1.24 -7.18
CA GLN A 17 -8.11 0.50 -8.23
C GLN A 17 -8.38 1.10 -9.61
N GLY A 18 -9.65 1.39 -9.93
CA GLY A 18 -10.03 1.99 -11.21
C GLY A 18 -9.49 3.40 -11.40
N ARG A 19 -9.53 4.25 -10.35
CA ARG A 19 -9.03 5.64 -10.45
C ARG A 19 -7.51 5.71 -10.63
N PHE A 20 -6.75 4.94 -9.86
CA PHE A 20 -5.28 4.89 -10.03
C PHE A 20 -4.90 4.26 -11.37
N MET A 21 -5.55 3.16 -11.75
CA MET A 21 -5.33 2.55 -13.07
C MET A 21 -5.67 3.50 -14.21
N ALA A 22 -6.79 4.22 -14.12
CA ALA A 22 -7.19 5.18 -15.15
C ALA A 22 -6.20 6.34 -15.25
N ALA A 23 -5.76 6.91 -14.12
CA ALA A 23 -4.77 7.99 -14.10
C ALA A 23 -3.44 7.53 -14.71
N PHE A 24 -2.93 6.36 -14.31
CA PHE A 24 -1.72 5.79 -14.89
C PHE A 24 -1.88 5.42 -16.36
N ALA A 25 -3.03 4.86 -16.77
CA ALA A 25 -3.30 4.55 -18.17
C ALA A 25 -3.33 5.81 -19.03
N VAL A 26 -3.96 6.90 -18.57
CA VAL A 26 -3.96 8.19 -19.27
C VAL A 26 -2.55 8.76 -19.37
N ALA A 27 -1.74 8.67 -18.29
CA ALA A 27 -0.34 9.11 -18.31
C ALA A 27 0.49 8.30 -19.33
N SER A 28 0.33 6.97 -19.36
CA SER A 28 1.01 6.10 -20.32
C SER A 28 0.54 6.30 -21.76
N MET A 29 -0.76 6.54 -21.98
CA MET A 29 -1.28 6.89 -23.30
C MET A 29 -0.69 8.22 -23.78
N THR A 30 -0.65 9.23 -22.91
CA THR A 30 -0.02 10.52 -23.23
C THR A 30 1.46 10.36 -23.56
N GLY A 31 2.19 9.58 -22.75
CA GLY A 31 3.61 9.26 -23.02
C GLY A 31 3.80 8.50 -24.34
N GLY A 32 2.91 7.56 -24.65
CA GLY A 32 2.93 6.83 -25.93
C GLY A 32 2.67 7.73 -27.13
N VAL A 33 1.69 8.64 -27.04
CA VAL A 33 1.40 9.63 -28.09
C VAL A 33 2.62 10.54 -28.31
N ILE A 34 3.24 11.03 -27.24
CA ILE A 34 4.46 11.85 -27.33
C ILE A 34 5.60 11.04 -27.98
N ALA A 35 5.80 9.79 -27.58
CA ALA A 35 6.85 8.93 -28.14
C ALA A 35 6.65 8.69 -29.64
N VAL A 36 5.42 8.41 -30.08
CA VAL A 36 5.09 8.26 -31.51
C VAL A 36 5.31 9.56 -32.27
N PHE A 37 4.90 10.70 -31.71
CA PHE A 37 5.07 12.01 -32.33
C PHE A 37 6.57 12.37 -32.48
N CYS A 38 7.36 12.13 -31.44
CA CYS A 38 8.81 12.28 -31.46
C CYS A 38 9.46 11.33 -32.47
N PHE A 39 9.09 10.05 -32.47
CA PHE A 39 9.62 9.07 -33.42
C PHE A 39 9.34 9.50 -34.87
N ARG A 40 8.10 9.94 -35.15
CA ARG A 40 7.71 10.45 -36.47
C ARG A 40 8.54 11.67 -36.89
N TYR A 41 8.73 12.64 -35.98
CA TYR A 41 9.53 13.83 -36.24
C TYR A 41 11.00 13.47 -36.56
N PHE A 42 11.60 12.60 -35.77
CA PHE A 42 12.98 12.13 -36.00
C PHE A 42 13.12 11.27 -37.27
N ALA A 43 12.14 10.41 -37.55
CA ALA A 43 12.12 9.56 -38.73
C ALA A 43 12.04 10.39 -40.01
N GLN A 44 11.14 11.39 -40.08
CA GLN A 44 11.04 12.29 -41.23
C GLN A 44 12.37 13.02 -41.48
N LYS A 45 12.94 13.65 -40.44
CA LYS A 45 14.22 14.36 -40.57
C LYS A 45 15.34 13.48 -41.10
N LYS A 46 15.38 12.19 -40.71
CA LYS A 46 16.40 11.23 -41.13
C LYS A 46 16.15 10.71 -42.56
N ILE A 47 14.89 10.49 -42.94
CA ILE A 47 14.50 10.07 -44.29
C ILE A 47 14.78 11.20 -45.28
N ASP A 48 14.35 12.44 -44.99
CA ASP A 48 14.53 13.60 -45.86
C ASP A 48 16.02 13.90 -46.11
N ALA A 49 16.84 13.85 -45.05
CA ALA A 49 18.29 14.03 -45.17
C ALA A 49 18.96 12.94 -46.04
N THR A 50 18.45 11.70 -45.96
CA THR A 50 18.97 10.55 -46.72
C THR A 50 18.54 10.62 -48.19
N LEU A 51 17.29 11.03 -48.46
CA LEU A 51 16.75 11.21 -49.80
C LEU A 51 17.43 12.37 -50.54
N TYR A 52 17.67 13.48 -49.84
CA TYR A 52 18.40 14.65 -50.36
C TYR A 52 19.86 14.31 -50.71
N SER A 53 20.51 13.48 -49.89
CA SER A 53 21.88 13.02 -50.14
C SER A 53 21.99 12.09 -51.36
N MET A 54 20.91 11.38 -51.72
CA MET A 54 20.87 10.48 -52.88
C MET A 54 20.38 11.15 -54.18
N LYS A 55 19.99 12.44 -54.17
CA LYS A 55 19.50 13.18 -55.36
C LYS A 55 18.42 12.43 -56.16
N LEU A 56 17.60 11.62 -55.50
CA LEU A 56 16.46 10.96 -56.13
C LEU A 56 15.27 11.94 -56.21
N PRO A 57 14.41 11.87 -57.24
CA PRO A 57 13.17 12.64 -57.27
C PRO A 57 12.33 12.29 -56.04
N ASP A 58 11.47 13.22 -55.61
CA ASP A 58 10.55 13.10 -54.47
C ASP A 58 9.41 12.09 -54.73
N VAL A 59 9.77 10.86 -55.13
CA VAL A 59 8.82 9.79 -55.41
C VAL A 59 8.36 9.13 -54.12
N SER A 60 7.04 9.07 -53.98
CA SER A 60 6.08 8.28 -53.15
C SER A 60 6.56 7.21 -52.13
N ILE A 61 7.82 6.80 -52.11
CA ILE A 61 8.39 5.90 -51.09
C ILE A 61 8.19 6.46 -49.68
N SER A 62 8.29 7.78 -49.50
CA SER A 62 7.97 8.46 -48.23
C SER A 62 6.53 8.21 -47.77
N SER A 63 5.55 8.27 -48.69
CA SER A 63 4.13 8.02 -48.40
C SER A 63 3.79 6.54 -48.16
N LEU A 64 4.49 5.62 -48.84
CA LEU A 64 4.36 4.17 -48.63
C LEU A 64 4.94 3.75 -47.27
N LEU A 65 6.14 4.22 -46.93
CA LEU A 65 6.78 3.95 -45.64
C LEU A 65 6.06 4.64 -44.48
N MET A 66 5.40 5.78 -44.71
CA MET A 66 4.56 6.44 -43.71
C MET A 66 3.40 5.55 -43.23
N GLY A 67 2.74 4.83 -44.14
CA GLY A 67 1.65 3.91 -43.80
C GLY A 67 2.12 2.74 -42.93
N GLU A 68 3.23 2.11 -43.31
CA GLU A 68 3.83 1.01 -42.54
C GLU A 68 4.42 1.46 -41.20
N MET A 69 5.05 2.65 -41.14
CA MET A 69 5.53 3.24 -39.90
C MET A 69 4.38 3.59 -38.94
N LEU A 70 3.27 4.11 -39.45
CA LEU A 70 2.09 4.38 -38.64
C LEU A 70 1.47 3.08 -38.10
N PHE A 71 1.33 2.06 -38.93
CA PHE A 71 0.79 0.76 -38.52
C PHE A 71 1.67 0.09 -37.46
N SER A 72 2.99 0.04 -37.67
CA SER A 72 3.95 -0.52 -36.70
C SER A 72 4.00 0.28 -35.40
N SER A 73 3.92 1.61 -35.47
CA SER A 73 3.86 2.48 -34.28
C SER A 73 2.56 2.28 -33.49
N LEU A 74 1.42 2.16 -34.17
CA LEU A 74 0.13 1.89 -33.52
C LEU A 74 0.13 0.53 -32.82
N LEU A 75 0.65 -0.50 -33.50
CA LEU A 75 0.74 -1.85 -32.97
C LEU A 75 1.67 -1.90 -31.75
N THR A 76 2.81 -1.23 -31.82
CA THR A 76 3.76 -1.11 -30.71
C THR A 76 3.13 -0.36 -29.53
N ALA A 77 2.45 0.76 -29.77
CA ALA A 77 1.76 1.52 -28.74
C ALA A 77 0.67 0.69 -28.05
N LEU A 78 -0.15 -0.04 -28.82
CA LEU A 78 -1.17 -0.93 -28.29
C LEU A 78 -0.56 -2.03 -27.40
N PHE A 79 0.52 -2.65 -27.85
CA PHE A 79 1.23 -3.67 -27.09
C PHE A 79 1.78 -3.13 -25.77
N VAL A 80 2.40 -1.94 -25.79
CA VAL A 80 2.91 -1.27 -24.58
C VAL A 80 1.78 -0.94 -23.61
N ILE A 81 0.64 -0.44 -24.10
CA ILE A 81 -0.54 -0.15 -23.26
C ILE A 81 -1.04 -1.43 -22.58
N ILE A 82 -1.16 -2.54 -23.32
CA ILE A 82 -1.62 -3.82 -22.77
C ILE A 82 -0.65 -4.31 -21.68
N LEU A 83 0.65 -4.32 -21.97
CA LEU A 83 1.67 -4.74 -21.00
C LEU A 83 1.67 -3.85 -19.75
N PHE A 84 1.48 -2.54 -19.95
CA PHE A 84 1.43 -1.59 -18.86
C PHE A 84 0.21 -1.82 -17.97
N VAL A 85 -1.00 -1.90 -18.54
CA VAL A 85 -2.23 -2.16 -17.79
C VAL A 85 -2.12 -3.48 -17.01
N PHE A 86 -1.57 -4.51 -17.65
CA PHE A 86 -1.35 -5.82 -17.01
C PHE A 86 -0.39 -5.71 -15.81
N THR A 87 0.75 -5.05 -15.99
CA THR A 87 1.78 -4.90 -14.95
C THR A 87 1.30 -4.03 -13.79
N ALA A 88 0.69 -2.87 -14.09
CA ALA A 88 0.10 -1.98 -13.10
C ALA A 88 -1.00 -2.68 -12.29
N SER A 89 -1.84 -3.48 -12.96
CA SER A 89 -2.86 -4.30 -12.29
C SER A 89 -2.29 -5.29 -11.30
N ARG A 90 -1.22 -5.98 -11.70
CA ARG A 90 -0.54 -6.94 -10.85
C ARG A 90 0.10 -6.27 -9.63
N LEU A 91 0.76 -5.14 -9.84
CA LEU A 91 1.42 -4.38 -8.78
C LEU A 91 0.40 -3.83 -7.77
N PHE A 92 -0.67 -3.21 -8.25
CA PHE A 92 -1.73 -2.68 -7.38
C PHE A 92 -2.38 -3.77 -6.53
N SER A 93 -2.61 -4.95 -7.12
CA SER A 93 -3.17 -6.10 -6.40
C SER A 93 -2.23 -6.60 -5.29
N ARG A 94 -0.91 -6.49 -5.48
CA ARG A 94 0.08 -6.84 -4.45
C ARG A 94 0.12 -5.84 -3.29
N ILE A 95 -0.16 -4.56 -3.54
CA ILE A 95 -0.11 -3.51 -2.52
C ILE A 95 -1.42 -3.41 -1.72
N SER A 96 -2.56 -3.42 -2.42
CA SER A 96 -3.88 -3.18 -1.81
C SER A 96 -4.30 -4.26 -0.81
N GLY A 97 -3.98 -5.53 -1.07
CA GLY A 97 -4.34 -6.64 -0.19
C GLY A 97 -3.73 -6.52 1.21
N PRO A 98 -2.40 -6.41 1.33
CA PRO A 98 -1.71 -6.23 2.61
C PRO A 98 -2.14 -4.94 3.32
N LEU A 99 -2.24 -3.82 2.60
CA LEU A 99 -2.64 -2.53 3.17
C LEU A 99 -4.03 -2.59 3.81
N ARG A 100 -4.99 -3.24 3.16
CA ARG A 100 -6.34 -3.40 3.71
C ARG A 100 -6.38 -4.32 4.92
N LYS A 101 -5.59 -5.39 4.91
CA LYS A 101 -5.45 -6.27 6.08
C LYS A 101 -4.89 -5.49 7.28
N MET A 102 -3.87 -4.67 7.02
CA MET A 102 -3.24 -3.83 8.03
C MET A 102 -4.22 -2.79 8.59
N SER A 103 -4.98 -2.10 7.73
CA SER A 103 -6.03 -1.17 8.14
C SER A 103 -7.07 -1.86 9.04
N SER A 104 -7.53 -3.05 8.67
CA SER A 104 -8.44 -3.83 9.51
C SER A 104 -7.83 -4.20 10.86
N SER A 105 -6.55 -4.61 10.88
CA SER A 105 -5.86 -4.92 12.14
C SER A 105 -5.72 -3.69 13.04
N VAL A 106 -5.38 -2.54 12.48
CA VAL A 106 -5.29 -1.27 13.23
C VAL A 106 -6.67 -0.86 13.78
N GLN A 107 -7.76 -1.09 13.04
CA GLN A 107 -9.11 -0.84 13.54
C GLN A 107 -9.47 -1.76 14.71
N THR A 108 -9.08 -3.04 14.66
CA THR A 108 -9.26 -3.99 15.78
C THR A 108 -8.48 -3.54 17.02
N ILE A 109 -7.23 -3.12 16.83
CA ILE A 109 -6.39 -2.56 17.90
C ILE A 109 -7.02 -1.29 18.49
N ALA A 110 -7.53 -0.38 17.64
CA ALA A 110 -8.20 0.84 18.06
C ALA A 110 -9.51 0.58 18.81
N ALA A 111 -10.19 -0.54 18.53
CA ALA A 111 -11.36 -1.00 19.28
C ALA A 111 -11.00 -1.60 20.66
N GLY A 112 -9.71 -1.64 21.02
CA GLY A 112 -9.21 -2.16 22.29
C GLY A 112 -8.91 -3.67 22.27
N ASP A 113 -9.08 -4.33 21.12
CA ASP A 113 -8.71 -5.73 20.97
C ASP A 113 -7.23 -5.83 20.55
N LEU A 114 -6.39 -6.05 21.57
CA LEU A 114 -4.95 -6.23 21.41
C LEU A 114 -4.57 -7.73 21.32
N GLN A 115 -5.54 -8.61 21.06
CA GLN A 115 -5.33 -10.05 20.98
C GLN A 115 -4.95 -10.47 19.56
N GLY A 116 -3.64 -10.56 19.31
CA GLY A 116 -3.09 -11.22 18.14
C GLY A 116 -2.16 -10.34 17.30
N PRO A 117 -1.16 -10.96 16.63
CA PRO A 117 -0.19 -10.21 15.84
C PRO A 117 -0.78 -9.76 14.50
N VAL A 118 -0.42 -8.55 14.07
CA VAL A 118 -0.57 -8.09 12.70
C VAL A 118 0.41 -8.88 11.83
N LYS A 119 -0.09 -9.93 11.14
CA LYS A 119 0.72 -10.80 10.29
C LYS A 119 0.37 -10.63 8.82
N LEU A 120 1.33 -10.24 8.00
CA LEU A 120 1.22 -10.19 6.54
C LEU A 120 1.82 -11.45 5.89
N ARG A 121 1.65 -11.64 4.57
CA ARG A 121 2.25 -12.79 3.86
C ARG A 121 3.74 -12.52 3.67
N GLU A 122 4.57 -13.55 3.75
CA GLU A 122 6.04 -13.46 3.75
C GLU A 122 6.64 -12.53 2.68
N ASN A 123 6.06 -12.49 1.47
CA ASN A 123 6.52 -11.68 0.35
C ASN A 123 5.74 -10.37 0.15
N ASP A 124 5.05 -9.88 1.18
CA ASP A 124 4.36 -8.58 1.15
C ASP A 124 5.35 -7.46 1.50
N GLU A 125 5.29 -6.32 0.80
CA GLU A 125 6.23 -5.18 0.94
C GLU A 125 6.15 -4.47 2.31
N PHE A 126 5.14 -4.77 3.14
CA PHE A 126 4.84 -4.03 4.38
C PHE A 126 5.18 -4.82 5.66
N GLN A 127 6.06 -5.82 5.58
CA GLN A 127 6.43 -6.65 6.74
C GLN A 127 7.03 -5.82 7.87
N GLU A 128 7.99 -4.94 7.57
CA GLU A 128 8.64 -4.07 8.56
C GLU A 128 7.61 -3.21 9.32
N PHE A 129 6.68 -2.58 8.60
CA PHE A 129 5.62 -1.81 9.24
C PHE A 129 4.68 -2.69 10.09
N ALA A 130 4.38 -3.92 9.66
CA ALA A 130 3.60 -4.84 10.48
C ALA A 130 4.35 -5.21 11.78
N GLU A 131 5.67 -5.33 11.74
CA GLU A 131 6.52 -5.55 12.92
C GLU A 131 6.52 -4.34 13.86
N GLU A 132 6.59 -3.12 13.32
CA GLU A 132 6.47 -1.87 14.10
C GLU A 132 5.12 -1.78 14.81
N VAL A 133 4.01 -2.04 14.11
CA VAL A 133 2.66 -2.06 14.71
C VAL A 133 2.58 -3.12 15.80
N ASN A 134 3.15 -4.31 15.59
CA ASN A 134 3.23 -5.33 16.63
C ASN A 134 4.06 -4.88 17.83
N GLY A 135 5.13 -4.12 17.61
CA GLY A 135 5.92 -3.47 18.65
C GLY A 135 5.07 -2.53 19.50
N MET A 136 4.31 -1.66 18.85
CA MET A 136 3.35 -0.76 19.51
C MET A 136 2.34 -1.53 20.36
N VAL A 137 1.71 -2.57 19.80
CA VAL A 137 0.73 -3.42 20.52
C VAL A 137 1.37 -4.09 21.75
N ARG A 138 2.61 -4.57 21.64
CA ARG A 138 3.33 -5.16 22.80
C ARG A 138 3.51 -4.15 23.92
N VAL A 139 3.91 -2.92 23.60
CA VAL A 139 4.06 -1.84 24.59
C VAL A 139 2.72 -1.45 25.20
N MET A 140 1.64 -1.38 24.42
CA MET A 140 0.31 -1.10 24.94
C MET A 140 -0.17 -2.20 25.90
N ASN A 141 0.02 -3.47 25.53
CA ASN A 141 -0.35 -4.60 26.38
C ASN A 141 0.45 -4.64 27.69
N SER A 142 1.75 -4.33 27.66
CA SER A 142 2.57 -4.30 28.88
C SER A 142 2.12 -3.19 29.84
N ARG A 143 1.86 -1.98 29.31
CA ARG A 143 1.32 -0.87 30.11
C ARG A 143 -0.07 -1.17 30.69
N LEU A 144 -0.97 -1.73 29.89
CA LEU A 144 -2.29 -2.14 30.39
C LEU A 144 -2.21 -3.23 31.47
N SER A 145 -1.25 -4.14 31.36
CA SER A 145 -1.02 -5.18 32.38
C SER A 145 -0.48 -4.57 33.68
N ALA A 146 0.41 -3.59 33.60
CA ALA A 146 0.90 -2.85 34.78
C ALA A 146 -0.23 -2.10 35.49
N LEU A 147 -1.08 -1.39 34.74
CA LEU A 147 -2.27 -0.71 35.27
C LEU A 147 -3.24 -1.69 35.95
N ARG A 148 -3.47 -2.87 35.35
CA ARG A 148 -4.31 -3.92 35.97
C ARG A 148 -3.72 -4.42 37.28
N HIS A 149 -2.42 -4.71 37.32
CA HIS A 149 -1.74 -5.13 38.55
C HIS A 149 -1.83 -4.07 39.66
N GLN A 150 -1.66 -2.79 39.34
CA GLN A 150 -1.81 -1.70 40.31
C GLN A 150 -3.26 -1.61 40.82
N ASN A 151 -4.24 -1.71 39.91
CA ASN A 151 -5.66 -1.68 40.28
C ASN A 151 -6.06 -2.88 41.15
N ASP A 152 -5.55 -4.08 40.88
CA ASP A 152 -5.78 -5.26 41.70
C ASP A 152 -5.16 -5.11 43.10
N GLY A 153 -3.97 -4.52 43.19
CA GLY A 153 -3.35 -4.13 44.47
C GLY A 153 -4.23 -3.19 45.28
N ILE A 154 -4.73 -2.11 44.66
CA ILE A 154 -5.65 -1.15 45.32
C ILE A 154 -6.94 -1.87 45.78
N ARG A 155 -7.53 -2.70 44.92
CA ARG A 155 -8.74 -3.48 45.28
C ARG A 155 -8.50 -4.41 46.46
N GLN A 156 -7.30 -5.00 46.56
CA GLN A 156 -6.93 -5.85 47.69
C GLN A 156 -6.80 -5.03 48.98
N TYR A 157 -6.19 -3.85 48.94
CA TYR A 157 -6.11 -2.94 50.10
C TYR A 157 -7.49 -2.46 50.56
N CYS A 158 -8.37 -2.04 49.65
CA CYS A 158 -9.75 -1.63 49.99
C CYS A 158 -10.61 -2.78 50.54
N ARG A 159 -10.39 -4.03 50.11
CA ARG A 159 -11.07 -5.19 50.72
C ARG A 159 -10.54 -5.52 52.12
N ALA A 160 -9.27 -5.19 52.41
CA ALA A 160 -8.68 -5.36 53.73
C ALA A 160 -9.14 -4.29 54.75
N GLU A 161 -9.56 -3.11 54.29
CA GLU A 161 -10.16 -2.06 55.14
C GLU A 161 -11.44 -2.50 55.87
N GLY A 162 -12.11 -3.56 55.40
CA GLY A 162 -13.21 -4.18 56.15
C GLY A 162 -12.77 -4.88 57.45
N LYS A 163 -11.46 -4.99 57.74
CA LYS A 163 -10.93 -5.70 58.93
C LYS A 163 -9.89 -4.94 59.76
N THR A 164 -9.05 -4.08 59.18
CA THR A 164 -8.13 -3.24 59.97
C THR A 164 -7.62 -2.11 59.08
N GLY A 165 -7.63 -0.86 59.59
CA GLY A 165 -7.36 0.36 58.82
C GLY A 165 -6.15 0.24 57.89
N ALA A 166 -6.42 0.19 56.57
CA ALA A 166 -5.38 0.31 55.59
C ALA A 166 -4.82 1.73 55.68
N ASN A 167 -3.49 1.84 55.61
CA ASN A 167 -2.83 3.13 55.65
C ASN A 167 -3.22 3.88 54.38
N VAL A 168 -4.12 4.87 54.49
CA VAL A 168 -4.60 5.73 53.38
C VAL A 168 -3.43 6.28 52.54
N ALA A 169 -2.24 6.40 53.15
CA ALA A 169 -0.99 6.73 52.50
C ALA A 169 -0.56 5.76 51.38
N ASP A 170 -0.73 4.44 51.55
CA ASP A 170 -0.35 3.43 50.56
C ASP A 170 -1.30 3.43 49.37
N ILE A 171 -2.60 3.58 49.62
CA ILE A 171 -3.61 3.73 48.56
C ILE A 171 -3.34 5.02 47.76
N LYS A 172 -3.03 6.12 48.45
CA LYS A 172 -2.69 7.39 47.79
C LYS A 172 -1.43 7.25 46.92
N LYS A 173 -0.42 6.51 47.39
CA LYS A 173 0.82 6.24 46.63
C LYS A 173 0.56 5.41 45.37
N SER A 174 -0.26 4.35 45.45
CA SER A 174 -0.65 3.56 44.27
C SER A 174 -1.50 4.37 43.28
N LEU A 175 -2.36 5.27 43.77
CA LEU A 175 -3.16 6.16 42.92
C LEU A 175 -2.30 7.20 42.20
N GLU A 176 -1.29 7.76 42.87
CA GLU A 176 -0.31 8.67 42.26
C GLU A 176 0.51 7.97 41.16
N ALA A 177 0.95 6.74 41.40
CA ALA A 177 1.67 5.94 40.40
C ALA A 177 0.81 5.66 39.15
N MET A 178 -0.46 5.28 39.34
CA MET A 178 -1.41 5.08 38.25
C MET A 178 -1.67 6.38 37.46
N LYS A 179 -1.76 7.51 38.17
CA LYS A 179 -1.94 8.83 37.55
C LYS A 179 -0.72 9.22 36.69
N GLN A 180 0.49 8.92 37.15
CA GLN A 180 1.72 9.16 36.37
C GLN A 180 1.76 8.30 35.11
N GLU A 181 1.40 7.02 35.18
CA GLU A 181 1.32 6.15 34.00
C GLU A 181 0.24 6.61 33.00
N LEU A 182 -0.92 7.07 33.49
CA LEU A 182 -1.97 7.64 32.64
C LEU A 182 -1.53 8.94 31.96
N GLN A 183 -0.78 9.81 32.65
CA GLN A 183 -0.21 11.01 32.05
C GLN A 183 0.82 10.67 30.95
N ALA A 184 1.64 9.64 31.16
CA ALA A 184 2.59 9.13 30.17
C ALA A 184 1.94 8.43 28.96
N LEU A 185 0.62 8.20 28.99
CA LEU A 185 -0.18 7.73 27.84
C LEU A 185 -0.87 8.89 27.08
N SER A 186 -0.92 10.09 27.66
CA SER A 186 -1.59 11.27 27.09
C SER A 186 -0.66 12.26 26.36
N LEU A 187 0.63 11.92 26.26
CA LEU A 187 1.65 12.62 25.46
C LEU A 187 1.90 11.86 24.16
#